data_AF-A0A820JUS9-F1
#
_entry.id   AF-A0A820JUS9-F1
#
_cell.length_a   1.000
_cell.length_b   1.000
_cell.length_c   1.000
_cell.angle_alpha   90.00
_cell.angle_beta   90.00
_cell.angle_gamma   90.00
#
_symmetry.space_group_name_H-M   'P 1'
#
loop_
_entity.id
_entity.type
_entity.pdbx_description
1 polymer ?
#
loop_
_entity_poly.entity_id
_entity_poly.type
_entity_poly.pdbx_seq_one_letter_code
_entity_poly.pdbx_strand_id
1 'polypeptide(L)'
;LNKTQTLANIYMLDWEQQLIHDQQVDQEIYGRYIDDVFMTTNLTHDQLKAKLENAHRKDPNIRISYSIQSTIDFLDVTVSNEGGPLKTSIFHKSAAEPYVLPYTSDHPRHVFRNIPYAALLRAARIC
;
A
#
# COMPACT_ATOMS: atom_id res chain seq x y z
N LEU A 1 -21.85 -3.66 9.84
CA LEU A 1 -21.16 -3.34 8.57
C LEU A 1 -21.35 -1.86 8.26
N ASN A 2 -20.27 -1.12 8.05
CA ASN A 2 -20.34 0.30 7.69
C ASN A 2 -20.79 0.42 6.22
N LYS A 3 -22.07 0.70 5.98
CA LYS A 3 -22.70 0.68 4.63
C LYS A 3 -21.98 1.59 3.64
N THR A 4 -21.42 2.70 4.12
CA THR A 4 -20.69 3.67 3.30
C THR A 4 -19.39 3.09 2.72
N GLN A 5 -18.65 2.33 3.53
CA GLN A 5 -17.40 1.69 3.07
C GLN A 5 -17.66 0.66 1.96
N THR A 6 -18.75 -0.10 2.09
CA THR A 6 -19.14 -1.09 1.09
C THR A 6 -19.49 -0.41 -0.24
N LEU A 7 -20.25 0.68 -0.20
CA LEU A 7 -20.59 1.44 -1.41
C LEU A 7 -19.35 2.05 -2.06
N ALA A 8 -18.44 2.64 -1.27
CA ALA A 8 -17.18 3.17 -1.78
C ALA A 8 -16.35 2.08 -2.46
N ASN A 9 -16.25 0.89 -1.86
CA ASN A 9 -15.51 -0.23 -2.47
C ASN A 9 -16.14 -0.71 -3.79
N ILE A 10 -17.46 -0.76 -3.90
CA ILE A 10 -18.14 -1.16 -5.14
C ILE A 10 -17.91 -0.11 -6.24
N TYR A 11 -18.05 1.17 -5.90
CA TYR A 11 -17.83 2.27 -6.83
C TYR A 11 -16.37 2.30 -7.32
N MET A 12 -15.41 2.16 -6.42
CA MET A 12 -13.99 2.08 -6.78
C MET A 12 -13.67 0.84 -7.61
N LEU A 13 -14.32 -0.30 -7.34
CA LEU A 13 -14.16 -1.52 -8.13
C LEU A 13 -14.57 -1.34 -9.59
N ASP A 14 -15.70 -0.66 -9.84
CA ASP A 14 -16.17 -0.35 -11.19
C ASP A 14 -15.22 0.64 -11.91
N TRP A 15 -14.75 1.64 -11.17
CA TRP A 15 -13.81 2.62 -11.69
C TRP A 15 -12.45 1.99 -12.05
N GLU A 16 -11.93 1.08 -11.24
CA GLU A 16 -10.59 0.49 -11.40
C GLU A 16 -10.53 -0.68 -12.41
N GLN A 17 -11.66 -1.18 -12.91
CA GLN A 17 -11.70 -2.40 -13.76
C GLN A 17 -10.72 -2.38 -14.93
N GLN A 18 -10.61 -1.24 -15.64
CA GLN A 18 -9.70 -1.13 -16.78
C GLN A 18 -8.24 -1.20 -16.34
N LEU A 19 -7.88 -0.56 -15.23
CA LEU A 19 -6.54 -0.64 -14.68
C LEU A 19 -6.21 -2.06 -14.25
N ILE A 20 -7.11 -2.74 -13.53
CA ILE A 20 -6.93 -4.14 -13.14
C ILE A 20 -6.73 -5.02 -14.36
N HIS A 21 -7.56 -4.85 -15.39
CA HIS A 21 -7.48 -5.65 -16.61
C HIS A 21 -6.14 -5.50 -17.30
N ASP A 22 -5.69 -4.26 -17.53
CA ASP A 22 -4.41 -4.00 -18.19
C ASP A 22 -3.25 -4.62 -17.39
N GLN A 23 -3.25 -4.47 -16.07
CA GLN A 23 -2.22 -5.04 -15.20
C GLN A 23 -2.19 -6.57 -15.24
N GLN A 24 -3.37 -7.21 -15.30
CA GLN A 24 -3.45 -8.66 -15.44
C GLN A 24 -2.89 -9.16 -16.77
N VAL A 25 -3.15 -8.44 -17.87
CA VAL A 25 -2.64 -8.76 -19.20
C VAL A 25 -1.11 -8.65 -19.24
N ASP A 26 -0.57 -7.60 -18.61
CA ASP A 26 0.87 -7.32 -18.57
C ASP A 26 1.63 -8.14 -17.50
N GLN A 27 0.94 -9.00 -16.75
CA GLN A 27 1.46 -9.76 -15.59
C GLN A 27 2.07 -8.86 -14.51
N GLU A 28 1.48 -7.69 -14.32
CA GLU A 28 1.87 -6.68 -13.36
C GLU A 28 1.02 -6.80 -12.08
N ILE A 29 1.57 -6.33 -10.96
CA ILE A 29 0.87 -6.31 -9.67
C ILE A 29 -0.06 -5.10 -9.63
N TYR A 30 -1.30 -5.33 -9.22
CA TYR A 30 -2.25 -4.30 -8.81
C TYR A 30 -2.88 -4.68 -7.47
N GLY A 31 -2.85 -3.77 -6.51
CA GLY A 31 -3.45 -3.95 -5.20
C GLY A 31 -4.04 -2.65 -4.68
N ARG A 32 -5.17 -2.75 -3.98
CA ARG A 32 -5.82 -1.61 -3.33
C ARG A 32 -6.09 -1.91 -1.86
N TYR A 33 -5.82 -0.93 -1.01
CA TYR A 33 -6.20 -0.90 0.39
C TYR A 33 -6.98 0.39 0.68
N ILE A 34 -8.30 0.26 0.77
CA ILE A 34 -9.22 1.41 0.92
C ILE A 34 -9.03 2.39 -0.25
N ASP A 35 -8.35 3.51 -0.02
CA ASP A 35 -8.11 4.58 -0.98
C ASP A 35 -6.67 4.52 -1.55
N ASP A 36 -5.78 3.75 -0.92
CA ASP A 36 -4.39 3.61 -1.34
C ASP A 36 -4.25 2.48 -2.38
N VAL A 37 -3.62 2.79 -3.51
CA VAL A 37 -3.38 1.85 -4.61
C VAL A 37 -1.88 1.65 -4.79
N PHE A 38 -1.49 0.40 -5.00
CA PHE A 38 -0.13 -0.01 -5.37
C PHE A 38 -0.17 -0.71 -6.73
N MET A 39 0.70 -0.30 -7.65
CA MET A 39 0.86 -0.95 -8.93
C MET A 39 2.32 -1.00 -9.37
N THR A 40 2.70 -2.03 -10.12
CA THR A 40 3.99 -2.11 -10.80
C THR A 40 3.80 -1.90 -12.28
N THR A 41 4.78 -1.38 -13.01
CA THR A 41 4.70 -1.41 -14.47
C THR A 41 6.04 -1.51 -15.18
N ASN A 42 6.02 -2.14 -16.34
CA ASN A 42 7.11 -2.19 -17.31
C ASN A 42 7.01 -1.10 -18.38
N LEU A 43 5.93 -0.30 -18.36
CA LEU A 43 5.74 0.84 -19.25
C LEU A 43 6.81 1.91 -19.01
N THR A 44 7.09 2.70 -20.04
CA THR A 44 7.92 3.90 -19.87
C THR A 44 7.21 4.92 -18.99
N HIS A 45 7.98 5.82 -18.37
CA HIS A 45 7.43 6.85 -17.50
C HIS A 45 6.34 7.70 -18.18
N ASP A 46 6.52 8.02 -19.47
CA ASP A 46 5.56 8.80 -20.26
C ASP A 46 4.27 8.03 -20.56
N GLN A 47 4.39 6.73 -20.88
CA GLN A 47 3.23 5.85 -21.10
C GLN A 47 2.43 5.67 -19.83
N LEU A 48 3.10 5.44 -18.69
CA LEU A 48 2.45 5.34 -17.40
C LEU A 48 1.74 6.65 -17.04
N LYS A 49 2.40 7.78 -17.23
CA LYS A 49 1.77 9.09 -16.98
C LYS A 49 0.54 9.31 -17.85
N ALA A 50 0.60 8.97 -19.14
CA ALA A 50 -0.56 9.05 -20.03
C ALA A 50 -1.71 8.14 -19.57
N LYS A 51 -1.39 6.92 -19.11
CA LYS A 51 -2.36 5.96 -18.56
C LYS A 51 -3.04 6.51 -17.31
N LEU A 52 -2.27 7.07 -16.38
CA LEU A 52 -2.79 7.67 -15.14
C LEU A 52 -3.62 8.93 -15.42
N GLU A 53 -3.22 9.77 -16.38
CA GLU A 53 -3.98 10.93 -16.82
C GLU A 53 -5.33 10.54 -17.43
N ASN A 54 -5.36 9.47 -18.23
CA ASN A 54 -6.61 8.94 -18.78
C ASN A 54 -7.54 8.42 -17.67
N ALA A 55 -6.98 7.70 -16.70
CA ALA A 55 -7.74 7.25 -15.53
C ALA A 55 -8.26 8.42 -14.69
N HIS A 56 -7.47 9.48 -14.52
CA HIS A 56 -7.86 10.69 -13.81
C HIS A 56 -9.05 11.40 -14.48
N ARG A 57 -9.15 11.36 -15.82
CA ARG A 57 -10.24 11.98 -16.58
C ARG A 57 -11.49 11.12 -16.69
N LYS A 58 -11.41 9.84 -16.30
CA LYS A 58 -12.51 8.87 -16.43
C LYS A 58 -13.73 9.29 -15.60
N ASP A 59 -13.51 9.86 -14.42
CA ASP A 59 -14.58 10.28 -13.53
C ASP A 59 -14.25 11.64 -12.88
N PRO A 60 -15.09 12.68 -13.05
CA PRO A 60 -14.84 13.99 -12.47
C PRO A 60 -14.87 14.01 -10.94
N ASN A 61 -15.41 12.98 -10.28
CA ASN A 61 -15.48 12.87 -8.83
C ASN A 61 -14.25 12.18 -8.23
N ILE A 62 -13.39 11.57 -9.05
CA ILE A 62 -12.19 10.87 -8.58
C ILE A 62 -10.95 11.66 -8.98
N ARG A 63 -10.12 11.98 -7.99
CA ARG A 63 -8.85 12.66 -8.20
C ARG A 63 -7.70 11.73 -7.83
N ILE A 64 -6.91 11.34 -8.82
CA ILE A 64 -5.70 10.53 -8.61
C ILE A 64 -4.54 11.43 -8.19
N SER A 65 -3.85 11.03 -7.13
CA SER A 65 -2.52 11.52 -6.76
C SER A 65 -1.57 10.33 -6.77
N TYR A 66 -0.42 10.45 -7.44
CA TYR A 66 0.51 9.33 -7.63
C TYR A 66 1.96 9.76 -7.45
N SER A 67 2.80 8.81 -7.03
CA SER A 67 4.26 8.91 -7.02
C SER A 67 4.84 7.70 -7.75
N ILE A 68 5.82 7.94 -8.62
CA ILE A 68 6.44 6.89 -9.44
C ILE A 68 7.93 6.85 -9.08
N GLN A 69 8.35 5.77 -8.43
CA GLN A 69 9.71 5.59 -7.96
C GLN A 69 10.10 4.11 -8.01
N SER A 70 11.40 3.82 -8.08
CA SER A 70 11.91 2.45 -7.95
C SER A 70 11.86 1.95 -6.50
N THR A 71 11.78 2.86 -5.53
CA THR A 71 11.56 2.57 -4.11
C THR A 71 10.45 3.47 -3.61
N ILE A 72 9.42 2.90 -3.01
CA ILE A 72 8.24 3.64 -2.54
C ILE A 72 7.72 3.05 -1.23
N ASP A 73 7.18 3.90 -0.38
CA ASP A 73 6.50 3.49 0.85
C ASP A 73 5.01 3.26 0.58
N PHE A 74 4.52 2.09 0.94
CA PHE A 74 3.10 1.71 0.82
C PHE A 74 2.63 1.06 2.13
N LEU A 75 1.63 1.67 2.77
CA LEU A 75 1.18 1.32 4.12
C LEU A 75 2.36 1.35 5.10
N ASP A 76 2.71 0.19 5.65
CA ASP A 76 3.83 0.06 6.58
C ASP A 76 5.06 -0.65 5.99
N VAL A 77 5.18 -0.67 4.66
CA VAL A 77 6.25 -1.39 3.95
C VAL A 77 6.91 -0.44 2.96
N THR A 78 8.25 -0.44 2.94
CA THR A 78 9.02 0.13 1.85
C THR A 78 9.27 -0.97 0.82
N VAL A 79 8.83 -0.75 -0.41
CA VAL A 79 9.00 -1.67 -1.53
C VAL A 79 10.06 -1.11 -2.46
N SER A 80 11.11 -1.86 -2.73
CA SER A 80 12.18 -1.50 -3.67
C SER A 80 12.28 -2.51 -4.81
N ASN A 81 12.35 -2.02 -6.04
CA ASN A 81 12.60 -2.80 -7.23
C ASN A 81 14.11 -2.87 -7.51
N GLU A 82 14.70 -4.05 -7.33
CA GLU A 82 16.12 -4.32 -7.56
C GLU A 82 16.35 -4.92 -8.97
N GLY A 83 15.79 -4.29 -10.01
CA GLY A 83 15.97 -4.71 -11.42
C GLY A 83 15.05 -5.86 -11.85
N GLY A 84 13.84 -5.94 -11.29
CA GLY A 84 12.86 -7.00 -11.51
C GLY A 84 12.29 -7.52 -10.20
N PRO A 85 13.11 -8.13 -9.32
CA PRO A 85 12.64 -8.61 -8.03
C PRO A 85 12.25 -7.44 -7.11
N LEU A 86 11.06 -7.56 -6.51
CA LEU A 86 10.63 -6.65 -5.47
C LEU A 86 11.15 -7.14 -4.12
N LYS A 87 11.76 -6.22 -3.38
CA LYS A 87 12.20 -6.43 -2.00
C LYS A 87 11.40 -5.51 -1.11
N THR A 88 10.98 -6.05 0.03
CA THR A 88 10.17 -5.33 1.02
C THR A 88 10.95 -5.17 2.30
N SER A 89 10.75 -4.06 2.98
CA SER A 89 11.29 -3.80 4.32
C SER A 89 10.31 -3.00 5.15
N ILE A 90 10.45 -3.01 6.47
CA ILE A 90 9.50 -2.29 7.33
C ILE A 90 9.70 -0.78 7.20
N PHE A 91 8.67 -0.08 6.77
CA PHE A 91 8.66 1.38 6.79
C PHE A 91 8.36 1.90 8.20
N HIS A 92 9.17 2.86 8.66
CA HIS A 92 8.93 3.57 9.91
C HIS A 92 8.78 5.06 9.59
N LYS A 93 7.57 5.59 9.81
CA LYS A 93 7.32 7.02 9.68
C LYS A 93 8.23 7.75 10.67
N SER A 94 9.02 8.72 10.21
CA SER A 94 9.98 9.46 11.05
C SER A 94 9.34 10.15 12.27
N ALA A 95 8.04 10.46 12.20
CA ALA A 95 7.27 11.05 13.29
C ALA A 95 6.69 10.02 14.29
N ALA A 96 6.76 8.73 13.99
CA ALA A 96 6.32 7.67 14.88
C ALA A 96 7.49 7.26 15.77
N GLU A 97 7.52 7.76 17.01
CA GLU A 97 8.41 7.19 18.01
C GLU A 97 8.05 5.72 18.22
N PRO A 98 9.04 4.80 18.26
CA PRO A 98 8.77 3.41 18.63
C PRO A 98 8.25 3.38 20.07
N TYR A 99 6.93 3.36 20.22
CA TYR A 99 6.28 3.32 21.52
C TYR A 99 6.52 1.95 22.15
N VAL A 100 7.52 1.86 23.00
CA VAL A 100 7.75 0.70 23.86
C VAL A 100 6.99 0.94 25.14
N LEU A 101 6.00 0.09 25.41
CA LEU A 101 5.19 0.18 26.62
C LEU A 101 6.09 0.03 27.86
N PRO A 102 6.16 1.04 28.75
CA PRO A 102 7.00 0.97 29.95
C PRO A 102 6.54 -0.17 30.87
N TYR A 103 7.49 -0.98 31.36
CA TYR A 103 7.19 -2.11 32.25
C TYR A 103 6.52 -1.69 33.57
N THR A 104 6.61 -0.42 33.93
CA THR A 104 5.97 0.18 35.11
C THR A 104 4.49 0.53 34.89
N SER A 105 3.96 0.37 33.67
CA SER A 105 2.55 0.61 33.40
C SER A 105 1.66 -0.53 33.93
N ASP A 106 0.41 -0.21 34.28
CA ASP A 106 -0.56 -1.15 34.87
C ASP A 106 -1.22 -2.07 33.82
N HIS A 107 -0.40 -2.65 32.94
CA HIS A 107 -0.86 -3.58 31.91
C HIS A 107 -0.58 -5.03 32.32
N PRO A 108 -1.38 -6.00 31.85
CA PRO A 108 -1.09 -7.41 32.08
C PRO A 108 0.26 -7.84 31.49
N ARG A 109 0.96 -8.78 32.17
CA ARG A 109 2.26 -9.33 31.72
C ARG A 109 2.25 -9.85 30.27
N HIS A 110 1.13 -10.37 29.79
CA HIS A 110 1.02 -10.88 28.42
C HIS A 110 1.13 -9.76 27.38
N VAL A 111 0.68 -8.53 27.68
CA VAL A 111 0.77 -7.37 26.77
C VAL A 111 2.24 -7.01 26.54
N PHE A 112 3.02 -6.91 27.62
CA PHE A 112 4.45 -6.62 27.54
C PHE A 112 5.24 -7.64 26.71
N ARG A 113 4.87 -8.93 26.80
CA ARG A 113 5.52 -9.99 26.02
C ARG A 113 5.08 -9.97 24.56
N ASN A 114 3.81 -9.64 24.29
CA ASN A 114 3.25 -9.68 22.96
C ASN A 114 3.72 -8.53 22.08
N ILE A 115 4.01 -7.34 22.63
CA ILE A 115 4.50 -6.19 21.86
C ILE A 115 5.80 -6.52 21.09
N PRO A 116 6.91 -6.92 21.74
CA PRO A 116 8.14 -7.26 21.02
C PRO A 116 7.99 -8.51 20.16
N TYR A 117 7.18 -9.49 20.58
CA TYR A 117 6.89 -10.68 19.78
C TYR A 117 6.19 -10.32 18.46
N ALA A 118 5.16 -9.48 18.50
CA ALA A 118 4.43 -9.05 17.32
C ALA A 118 5.30 -8.19 16.40
N ALA A 119 6.13 -7.30 16.97
CA ALA A 119 7.09 -6.50 16.20
C ALA A 119 8.11 -7.38 15.45
N LEU A 120 8.69 -8.37 16.14
CA LEU A 120 9.62 -9.33 15.52
C LEU A 120 8.93 -10.21 14.47
N LEU A 121 7.73 -10.71 14.76
CA LEU A 121 6.95 -11.51 13.82
C LEU A 121 6.61 -10.71 12.56
N ARG A 122 6.30 -9.43 12.71
CA ARG A 122 6.07 -8.51 11.61
C ARG A 122 7.34 -8.30 10.79
N ALA A 123 8.49 -8.09 11.43
CA ALA A 123 9.78 -7.99 10.75
C ALA A 123 10.11 -9.25 9.95
N ALA A 124 9.93 -10.43 10.54
CA ALA A 124 10.19 -11.70 9.89
C ALA A 124 9.23 -12.03 8.72
N ARG A 125 8.07 -11.37 8.64
CA ARG A 125 7.10 -11.57 7.55
C ARG A 125 7.28 -10.57 6.41
N ILE A 126 7.77 -9.37 6.72
CA ILE A 126 7.91 -8.28 5.75
C ILE A 126 9.31 -8.26 5.12
N CYS A 127 10.35 -8.67 5.86
CA CYS A 127 11.74 -8.65 5.42
C CYS A 127 12.24 -10.03 4.98
#